data_AF-A0A803QP90-F1
#
_entry.id   AF-A0A803QP90-F1
#
_cell.length_a   1.000
_cell.length_b   1.000
_cell.length_c   1.000
_cell.angle_alpha   90.00
_cell.angle_beta   90.00
_cell.angle_gamma   90.00
#
_symmetry.space_group_name_H-M   'P 1'
#
loop_
_entity.id
_entity.type
_entity.pdbx_description
1 polymer ?
#
loop_
_entity_poly.entity_id
_entity_poly.type
_entity_poly.pdbx_seq_one_letter_code
_entity_poly.pdbx_strand_id
1 'polypeptide(L)'
;MVTVNLGLLHYVVDHVYGALMHRSKISPPFFSGGWGGSKLELLERMITQLFPDMAGQNWPPTSIQPIWKTVWESRTACLREGVFRTSCDEQLLSALPPECHNARVAFLTPKGVPSHRMACVVHLAGTGDHTFERRLRLGGPLLKENIATMVLESPFYGQRRPSLQRGARLLCVSDLLLLGSATIGEARSLLHWLDSEEGIGKMGVCGLSMGKTFLFLSFLMVMSYR
;
A
#
# COMPACT_ATOMS: atom_id res chain seq x y z
N MET A 1 19.50 29.72 21.94
CA MET A 1 19.61 28.72 20.86
C MET A 1 18.19 28.37 20.42
N VAL A 2 17.78 28.81 19.24
CA VAL A 2 16.44 28.49 18.69
C VAL A 2 16.51 27.07 18.14
N THR A 3 15.84 26.13 18.81
CA THR A 3 15.61 24.78 18.31
C THR A 3 14.70 24.88 17.09
N VAL A 4 15.30 25.01 15.90
CA VAL A 4 14.56 24.95 14.64
C VAL A 4 13.95 23.56 14.58
N ASN A 5 12.62 23.50 14.62
CA ASN A 5 11.87 22.26 14.59
C ASN A 5 11.97 21.68 13.18
N LEU A 6 13.04 20.90 12.94
CA LEU A 6 13.43 20.35 11.63
C LEU A 6 12.26 19.65 10.92
N GLY A 7 11.35 19.04 11.68
CA GLY A 7 10.14 18.39 11.15
C GLY A 7 9.14 19.37 10.54
N LEU A 8 8.98 20.56 11.13
CA LEU A 8 8.10 21.60 10.60
C LEU A 8 8.69 22.24 9.33
N LEU A 9 10.02 22.40 9.28
CA LEU A 9 10.72 22.91 8.09
C LEU A 9 10.58 21.93 6.91
N HIS A 10 10.86 20.64 7.13
CA HIS A 10 10.67 19.62 6.10
C HIS A 10 9.20 19.54 5.65
N TYR A 11 8.25 19.68 6.57
CA TYR A 11 6.83 19.74 6.23
C TYR A 11 6.49 20.89 5.30
N VAL A 12 6.95 22.11 5.61
CA VAL A 12 6.69 23.29 4.75
C VAL A 12 7.34 23.12 3.39
N VAL A 13 8.59 22.63 3.34
CA VAL A 13 9.31 22.40 2.08
C VAL A 13 8.62 21.34 1.22
N ASP A 14 8.24 20.20 1.79
CA ASP A 14 7.52 19.14 1.07
C ASP A 14 6.15 19.63 0.55
N HIS A 15 5.44 20.46 1.34
CA HIS A 15 4.14 21.00 0.96
C HIS A 15 4.26 22.02 -0.17
N VAL A 16 5.24 22.93 -0.08
CA VAL A 16 5.54 23.90 -1.14
C VAL A 16 6.01 23.18 -2.40
N TYR A 17 6.91 22.21 -2.29
CA TYR A 17 7.39 21.42 -3.41
C TYR A 17 6.26 20.62 -4.07
N GLY A 18 5.43 19.93 -3.29
CA GLY A 18 4.28 19.17 -3.78
C GLY A 18 3.24 20.06 -4.46
N ALA A 19 2.91 21.21 -3.84
CA ALA A 19 1.97 22.17 -4.41
C ALA A 19 2.52 22.80 -5.71
N LEU A 20 3.80 23.15 -5.74
CA LEU A 20 4.46 23.74 -6.89
C LEU A 20 4.54 22.74 -8.04
N MET A 21 4.98 21.50 -7.79
CA MET A 21 5.03 20.45 -8.82
C MET A 21 3.64 20.08 -9.36
N HIS A 22 2.63 19.98 -8.49
CA HIS A 22 1.27 19.64 -8.91
C HIS A 22 0.58 20.78 -9.69
N ARG A 23 0.75 22.04 -9.27
CA ARG A 23 0.12 23.19 -9.96
C ARG A 23 0.82 23.56 -11.26
N SER A 24 2.14 23.43 -11.31
CA SER A 24 2.94 23.90 -12.45
C SER A 24 2.96 22.92 -13.63
N LYS A 25 2.50 21.67 -13.45
CA LYS A 25 2.58 20.59 -14.46
C LYS A 25 3.99 20.44 -15.07
N ILE A 26 5.05 20.85 -14.35
CA ILE A 26 6.43 20.85 -14.85
C ILE A 26 6.91 19.42 -15.17
N SER A 27 6.39 18.42 -14.45
CA SER A 27 6.63 17.01 -14.77
C SER A 27 5.43 16.43 -15.50
N PRO A 28 5.63 15.68 -16.60
CA PRO A 28 4.56 14.89 -17.19
C PRO A 28 4.05 13.86 -16.17
N PRO A 29 2.75 13.52 -16.19
CA PRO A 29 2.19 12.52 -15.29
C PRO A 29 2.85 11.17 -15.57
N PHE A 30 3.12 10.40 -14.51
CA PHE A 30 3.56 9.02 -14.65
C PHE A 30 2.52 8.22 -15.46
N PHE A 31 3.00 7.37 -16.38
CA PHE A 31 2.16 6.53 -17.26
C PHE A 31 1.19 7.30 -18.16
N SER A 32 1.57 8.50 -18.64
CA SER A 32 0.78 9.30 -19.59
C SER A 32 0.42 8.56 -20.89
N GLY A 33 1.20 7.54 -21.26
CA GLY A 33 0.94 6.65 -22.41
C GLY A 33 0.01 5.47 -22.12
N GLY A 34 -0.63 5.44 -20.95
CA GLY A 34 -1.48 4.32 -20.53
C GLY A 34 -0.69 3.06 -20.18
N TRP A 35 -1.35 1.91 -20.21
CA TRP A 35 -0.82 0.62 -19.71
C TRP A 35 0.16 -0.09 -20.64
N GLY A 36 0.48 0.48 -21.80
CA GLY A 36 1.44 -0.10 -22.74
C GLY A 36 0.88 -1.12 -23.74
N GLY A 37 -0.44 -1.40 -23.73
CA GLY A 37 -1.15 -2.18 -24.75
C GLY A 37 -0.46 -3.50 -25.10
N SER A 38 0.00 -3.63 -26.35
CA SER A 38 0.69 -4.84 -26.83
C SER A 38 1.98 -5.20 -26.07
N LYS A 39 2.65 -4.24 -25.42
CA LYS A 39 3.81 -4.52 -24.56
C LYS A 39 3.41 -5.19 -23.26
N LEU A 40 2.23 -4.85 -22.73
CA LEU A 40 1.68 -5.51 -21.54
C LEU A 40 1.26 -6.94 -21.87
N GLU A 41 0.59 -7.15 -23.01
CA GLU A 41 0.24 -8.49 -23.48
C GLU A 41 1.47 -9.38 -23.71
N LEU A 42 2.56 -8.82 -24.27
CA LEU A 42 3.81 -9.55 -24.42
C LEU A 42 4.43 -9.91 -23.06
N LEU A 43 4.40 -8.97 -22.12
CA LEU A 43 4.90 -9.18 -20.77
C LEU A 43 4.10 -10.29 -20.07
N GLU A 44 2.76 -10.25 -20.12
CA GLU A 44 1.87 -11.30 -19.60
C GLU A 44 2.25 -12.66 -20.18
N ARG A 45 2.44 -12.78 -21.49
CA ARG A 45 2.90 -14.02 -22.14
C ARG A 45 4.26 -14.48 -21.63
N MET A 46 5.21 -13.56 -21.42
CA MET A 46 6.53 -13.91 -20.88
C MET A 46 6.45 -14.42 -19.44
N ILE A 47 5.58 -13.84 -18.61
CA ILE A 47 5.35 -14.28 -17.23
C ILE A 47 4.72 -15.67 -17.23
N THR A 48 3.75 -15.92 -18.12
CA THR A 48 3.16 -17.24 -18.32
C THR A 48 4.20 -18.28 -18.74
N GLN A 49 5.19 -17.90 -19.54
CA GLN A 49 6.25 -18.83 -19.95
C GLN A 49 7.29 -19.08 -18.86
N LEU A 50 7.64 -18.05 -18.08
CA LEU A 50 8.64 -18.15 -17.00
C LEU A 50 8.07 -18.79 -15.73
N PHE A 51 6.77 -18.62 -15.50
CA PHE A 51 6.04 -19.14 -14.35
C PHE A 51 4.74 -19.82 -14.83
N PRO A 52 4.84 -20.95 -15.56
CA PRO A 52 3.68 -21.64 -16.14
C PRO A 52 2.66 -22.07 -15.09
N ASP A 53 3.11 -22.37 -13.87
CA ASP A 53 2.23 -22.71 -12.75
C ASP A 53 1.55 -21.48 -12.11
N MET A 54 2.07 -20.25 -12.30
CA MET A 54 1.43 -19.03 -11.81
C MET A 54 0.37 -18.48 -12.76
N ALA A 55 0.58 -18.63 -14.07
CA ALA A 55 -0.35 -18.15 -15.08
C ALA A 55 -1.51 -19.13 -15.26
N GLY A 56 -2.48 -19.05 -14.35
CA GLY A 56 -3.67 -19.90 -14.33
C GLY A 56 -4.07 -20.33 -12.92
N GLN A 57 -3.14 -20.30 -11.97
CA GLN A 57 -3.47 -20.42 -10.55
C GLN A 57 -4.02 -19.09 -10.06
N ASN A 58 -5.34 -18.94 -10.18
CA ASN A 58 -6.08 -17.87 -9.56
C ASN A 58 -6.07 -18.11 -8.04
N TRP A 59 -4.95 -17.83 -7.37
CA TRP A 59 -4.83 -18.03 -5.92
C TRP A 59 -5.85 -17.12 -5.25
N PRO A 60 -6.90 -17.67 -4.62
CA PRO A 60 -7.92 -16.82 -4.04
C PRO A 60 -7.25 -15.97 -2.96
N PRO A 61 -7.47 -14.65 -2.95
CA PRO A 61 -6.95 -13.81 -1.88
C PRO A 61 -7.47 -14.34 -0.55
N THR A 62 -6.56 -14.65 0.37
CA THR A 62 -6.94 -15.16 1.68
C THR A 62 -7.79 -14.11 2.40
N SER A 63 -8.95 -14.52 2.89
CA SER A 63 -9.79 -13.67 3.71
C SER A 63 -9.06 -13.29 4.99
N ILE A 64 -9.13 -12.02 5.35
CA ILE A 64 -8.52 -11.45 6.56
C ILE A 64 -9.59 -10.80 7.41
N GLN A 65 -9.38 -10.77 8.72
CA GLN A 65 -10.26 -10.10 9.66
C GLN A 65 -9.46 -9.07 10.47
N PRO A 66 -9.29 -7.84 9.96
CA PRO A 66 -8.60 -6.80 10.70
C PRO A 66 -9.38 -6.39 11.95
N ILE A 67 -8.70 -6.36 13.08
CA ILE A 67 -9.21 -5.83 14.34
C ILE A 67 -9.01 -4.32 14.32
N TRP A 68 -10.10 -3.57 14.25
CA TRP A 68 -10.07 -2.11 14.08
C TRP A 68 -10.14 -1.35 15.40
N LYS A 69 -9.38 -0.27 15.48
CA LYS A 69 -9.45 0.75 16.53
C LYS A 69 -9.62 2.12 15.88
N THR A 70 -10.65 2.86 16.27
CA THR A 70 -10.81 4.26 15.86
C THR A 70 -9.75 5.12 16.53
N VAL A 71 -8.91 5.77 15.73
CA VAL A 71 -7.85 6.67 16.20
C VAL A 71 -8.34 8.12 16.22
N TRP A 72 -9.14 8.50 15.22
CA TRP A 72 -9.68 9.83 15.11
C TRP A 72 -11.00 9.81 14.32
N GLU A 73 -11.92 10.70 14.67
CA GLU A 73 -13.19 10.85 13.98
C GLU A 73 -13.63 12.31 13.95
N SER A 74 -14.29 12.70 12.87
CA SER A 74 -14.91 14.01 12.69
C SER A 74 -16.34 13.86 12.14
N ARG A 75 -16.96 14.98 11.77
CA ARG A 75 -18.28 14.97 11.10
C ARG A 75 -18.20 14.36 9.70
N THR A 76 -17.09 14.51 9.00
CA THR A 76 -16.96 14.18 7.58
C THR A 76 -15.99 13.04 7.28
N ALA A 77 -15.19 12.60 8.25
CA ALA A 77 -14.20 11.54 8.04
C ALA A 77 -13.89 10.76 9.32
N CYS A 78 -13.42 9.53 9.16
CA CYS A 78 -13.00 8.64 10.23
C CYS A 78 -11.64 7.99 9.89
N LEU A 79 -10.75 7.92 10.86
CA LEU A 79 -9.47 7.21 10.77
C LEU A 79 -9.49 6.03 11.74
N ARG A 80 -9.36 4.83 11.18
CA ARG A 80 -9.22 3.57 11.93
C ARG A 80 -7.82 3.00 11.70
N GLU A 81 -7.23 2.42 12.72
CA GLU A 81 -6.06 1.54 12.58
C GLU A 81 -6.47 0.10 12.82
N GLY A 82 -6.01 -0.79 11.95
CA GLY A 82 -6.32 -2.21 11.95
C GLY A 82 -5.07 -3.05 12.11
N VAL A 83 -5.22 -4.19 12.77
CA VAL A 83 -4.18 -5.24 12.84
C VAL A 83 -4.78 -6.57 12.43
N PHE A 84 -4.08 -7.32 11.58
CA PHE A 84 -4.48 -8.66 11.16
C PHE A 84 -3.24 -9.57 11.05
N ARG A 85 -3.46 -10.88 11.19
CA ARG A 85 -2.42 -11.88 10.89
C ARG A 85 -2.10 -11.83 9.40
N THR A 86 -0.83 -11.78 9.04
CA THR A 86 -0.43 -11.80 7.63
C THR A 86 -1.00 -13.03 6.91
N SER A 87 -1.47 -12.85 5.67
CA SER A 87 -2.10 -13.89 4.85
C SER A 87 -1.11 -14.79 4.12
N CYS A 88 0.18 -14.66 4.45
CA CYS A 88 1.27 -15.45 3.89
C CYS A 88 1.13 -16.94 4.23
N ASP A 89 1.64 -17.81 3.35
CA ASP A 89 1.75 -19.25 3.63
C ASP A 89 2.68 -19.53 4.83
N GLU A 90 2.60 -20.74 5.40
CA GLU A 90 3.38 -21.12 6.58
C GLU A 90 4.90 -21.07 6.34
N GLN A 91 5.37 -21.35 5.12
CA GLN A 91 6.80 -21.32 4.80
C GLN A 91 7.33 -19.89 4.84
N LEU A 92 6.64 -18.97 4.17
CA LEU A 92 6.94 -17.54 4.18
C LEU A 92 6.82 -16.98 5.61
N LEU A 93 5.82 -17.43 6.36
CA LEU A 93 5.63 -17.02 7.75
C LEU A 93 6.77 -17.48 8.66
N SER A 94 7.30 -18.69 8.44
CA SER A 94 8.45 -19.22 9.18
C SER A 94 9.75 -18.48 8.87
N ALA A 95 9.88 -17.94 7.66
CA ALA A 95 11.03 -17.14 7.24
C ALA A 95 10.92 -15.67 7.68
N LEU A 96 9.71 -15.17 7.92
CA LEU A 96 9.48 -13.80 8.39
C LEU A 96 9.85 -13.63 9.87
N PRO A 97 10.47 -12.51 10.25
CA PRO A 97 10.65 -12.15 11.64
C PRO A 97 9.33 -12.10 12.40
N PRO A 98 9.29 -12.47 13.70
CA PRO A 98 8.08 -12.43 14.52
C PRO A 98 7.40 -11.05 14.56
N GLU A 99 8.14 -9.95 14.38
CA GLU A 99 7.57 -8.61 14.32
C GLU A 99 6.73 -8.38 13.04
N CYS A 100 7.00 -9.15 11.98
CA CYS A 100 6.29 -9.06 10.70
C CYS A 100 5.04 -9.93 10.62
N HIS A 101 4.76 -10.72 11.66
CA HIS A 101 3.68 -11.70 11.70
C HIS A 101 2.28 -11.06 11.71
N ASN A 102 2.18 -9.85 12.23
CA ASN A 102 0.94 -9.07 12.24
C ASN A 102 1.11 -7.88 11.30
N ALA A 103 0.27 -7.83 10.28
CA ALA A 103 0.15 -6.70 9.38
C ALA A 103 -0.60 -5.57 10.07
N ARG A 104 -0.17 -4.34 9.80
CA ARG A 104 -0.78 -3.12 10.34
C ARG A 104 -1.26 -2.24 9.21
N VAL A 105 -2.46 -1.72 9.34
CA VAL A 105 -3.11 -0.90 8.32
C VAL A 105 -3.76 0.32 8.95
N ALA A 106 -3.71 1.47 8.27
CA ALA A 106 -4.54 2.63 8.61
C ALA A 106 -5.57 2.84 7.51
N PHE A 107 -6.79 3.19 7.89
CA PHE A 107 -7.90 3.36 6.97
C PHE A 107 -8.64 4.66 7.26
N LEU A 108 -8.47 5.63 6.36
CA LEU A 108 -9.10 6.93 6.38
C LEU A 108 -10.28 6.94 5.40
N THR A 109 -11.49 7.07 5.94
CA THR A 109 -12.73 7.01 5.16
C THR A 109 -13.54 8.30 5.27
N PRO A 110 -14.27 8.68 4.20
CA PRO A 110 -15.28 9.73 4.27
C PRO A 110 -16.53 9.21 5.00
N LYS A 111 -17.18 10.06 5.78
CA LYS A 111 -18.46 9.77 6.45
C LYS A 111 -19.63 10.28 5.61
N GLY A 112 -20.76 9.58 5.69
CA GLY A 112 -21.98 9.94 4.98
C GLY A 112 -22.03 9.49 3.51
N VAL A 113 -21.01 8.76 3.05
CA VAL A 113 -20.97 8.15 1.72
C VAL A 113 -21.20 6.65 1.88
N PRO A 114 -22.21 6.06 1.22
CA PRO A 114 -22.39 4.61 1.19
C PRO A 114 -21.18 3.92 0.55
N SER A 115 -20.72 2.79 1.09
CA SER A 115 -19.50 2.11 0.65
C SER A 115 -19.47 1.79 -0.84
N HIS A 116 -20.59 1.37 -1.43
CA HIS A 116 -20.69 1.07 -2.88
C HIS A 116 -20.46 2.28 -3.80
N ARG A 117 -20.58 3.51 -3.28
CA ARG A 117 -20.29 4.77 -4.01
C ARG A 117 -18.92 5.34 -3.70
N MET A 118 -18.22 4.74 -2.74
CA MET A 118 -16.88 5.12 -2.35
C MET A 118 -15.87 4.46 -3.29
N ALA A 119 -14.76 5.15 -3.54
CA ALA A 119 -13.56 4.50 -4.06
C ALA A 119 -12.52 4.36 -2.95
N CYS A 120 -11.60 3.41 -3.04
CA CYS A 120 -10.50 3.27 -2.09
C CYS A 120 -9.16 3.13 -2.82
N VAL A 121 -8.14 3.82 -2.32
CA VAL A 121 -6.76 3.64 -2.77
C VAL A 121 -5.95 3.02 -1.64
N VAL A 122 -5.34 1.86 -1.90
CA VAL A 122 -4.41 1.18 -0.99
C VAL A 122 -2.98 1.67 -1.27
N HIS A 123 -2.34 2.29 -0.29
CA HIS A 123 -1.00 2.85 -0.39
C HIS A 123 0.05 1.90 0.20
N LEU A 124 0.90 1.38 -0.67
CA LEU A 124 2.06 0.57 -0.32
C LEU A 124 3.25 1.47 0.04
N ALA A 125 4.01 1.06 1.05
CA ALA A 125 5.13 1.84 1.56
C ALA A 125 6.29 1.86 0.56
N GLY A 126 7.02 2.98 0.52
CA GLY A 126 8.34 3.04 -0.12
C GLY A 126 9.45 2.63 0.85
N THR A 127 10.68 2.51 0.36
CA THR A 127 11.86 2.29 1.22
C THR A 127 11.96 3.38 2.28
N GLY A 128 12.05 2.98 3.55
CA GLY A 128 12.18 3.91 4.68
C GLY A 128 10.90 4.64 5.07
N ASP A 129 9.77 4.24 4.50
CA ASP A 129 8.45 4.71 4.92
C ASP A 129 7.98 3.92 6.15
N HIS A 130 8.40 4.42 7.32
CA HIS A 130 8.24 3.73 8.60
C HIS A 130 6.89 3.96 9.29
N THR A 131 6.06 4.88 8.83
CA THR A 131 4.79 5.20 9.51
C THR A 131 3.67 5.41 8.50
N PHE A 132 2.44 5.57 8.98
CA PHE A 132 1.29 5.89 8.12
C PHE A 132 1.25 7.36 7.68
N GLU A 133 1.87 8.27 8.45
CA GLU A 133 1.59 9.70 8.39
C GLU A 133 1.77 10.31 7.00
N ARG A 134 2.91 10.01 6.35
CA ARG A 134 3.23 10.60 5.04
C ARG A 134 2.18 10.24 4.00
N ARG A 135 1.73 8.99 4.01
CA ARG A 135 0.73 8.47 3.06
C ARG A 135 -0.68 8.91 3.43
N LEU A 136 -1.03 8.98 4.72
CA LEU A 136 -2.31 9.51 5.16
C LEU A 136 -2.52 10.98 4.76
N ARG A 137 -1.46 11.78 4.67
CA ARG A 137 -1.53 13.16 4.16
C ARG A 137 -2.01 13.23 2.70
N LEU A 138 -1.78 12.19 1.90
CA LEU A 138 -2.32 12.10 0.53
C LEU A 138 -3.83 11.88 0.53
N GLY A 139 -4.39 11.30 1.61
CA GLY A 139 -5.82 11.01 1.72
C GLY A 139 -6.69 12.23 1.99
N GLY A 140 -6.15 13.30 2.59
CA GLY A 140 -6.93 14.51 2.91
C GLY A 140 -7.66 15.12 1.70
N PRO A 141 -6.97 15.37 0.57
CA PRO A 141 -7.62 15.81 -0.67
C PRO A 141 -8.58 14.77 -1.26
N LEU A 142 -8.23 13.47 -1.17
CA LEU A 142 -9.02 12.37 -1.73
C LEU A 142 -10.39 12.21 -1.05
N LEU A 143 -10.50 12.53 0.25
CA LEU A 143 -11.76 12.52 0.97
C LEU A 143 -12.83 13.44 0.34
N LYS A 144 -12.42 14.56 -0.28
CA LYS A 144 -13.34 15.50 -0.93
C LYS A 144 -13.99 14.91 -2.18
N GLU A 145 -13.35 13.91 -2.77
CA GLU A 145 -13.80 13.19 -3.97
C GLU A 145 -14.47 11.85 -3.61
N ASN A 146 -14.82 11.63 -2.34
CA ASN A 146 -15.36 10.38 -1.81
C ASN A 146 -14.41 9.18 -2.00
N ILE A 147 -13.10 9.44 -1.99
CA ILE A 147 -12.06 8.42 -2.12
C ILE A 147 -11.43 8.19 -0.74
N ALA A 148 -11.62 6.99 -0.21
CA ALA A 148 -10.94 6.53 1.00
C ALA A 148 -9.48 6.18 0.73
N THR A 149 -8.67 6.27 1.77
CA THR A 149 -7.23 6.01 1.75
C THR A 149 -6.91 4.93 2.75
N MET A 150 -6.45 3.80 2.26
CA MET A 150 -5.93 2.71 3.07
C MET A 150 -4.41 2.70 2.97
N VAL A 151 -3.69 2.53 4.07
CA VAL A 151 -2.23 2.58 4.12
C VAL A 151 -1.71 1.32 4.81
N LEU A 152 -0.98 0.48 4.09
CA LEU A 152 -0.38 -0.75 4.61
C LEU A 152 1.03 -0.47 5.12
N GLU A 153 1.33 -0.79 6.39
CA GLU A 153 2.71 -0.77 6.90
C GLU A 153 3.46 -1.98 6.36
N SER A 154 4.50 -1.74 5.56
CA SER A 154 5.29 -2.83 4.99
C SER A 154 6.03 -3.63 6.08
N PRO A 155 6.24 -4.94 5.86
CA PRO A 155 7.15 -5.74 6.68
C PRO A 155 8.52 -5.08 6.77
N PHE A 156 9.26 -5.32 7.86
CA PHE A 156 10.57 -4.73 8.15
C PHE A 156 10.62 -3.20 8.36
N TYR A 157 9.48 -2.52 8.35
CA TYR A 157 9.39 -1.08 8.63
C TYR A 157 8.44 -0.78 9.80
N GLY A 158 8.59 0.41 10.37
CA GLY A 158 7.72 0.88 11.45
C GLY A 158 7.75 -0.03 12.67
N GLN A 159 6.56 -0.43 13.11
CA GLN A 159 6.41 -1.36 14.25
C GLN A 159 6.75 -2.80 13.88
N ARG A 160 6.86 -3.12 12.59
CA ARG A 160 7.21 -4.45 12.05
C ARG A 160 8.71 -4.58 11.77
N ARG A 161 9.54 -3.65 12.24
CA ARG A 161 10.99 -3.66 12.02
C ARG A 161 11.69 -4.58 13.03
N PRO A 162 12.52 -5.54 12.58
CA PRO A 162 13.32 -6.38 13.48
C PRO A 162 14.24 -5.57 14.37
N SER A 163 14.42 -6.01 15.62
CA SER A 163 15.22 -5.33 16.64
C SER A 163 16.67 -5.01 16.21
N LEU A 164 17.31 -5.91 15.45
CA LEU A 164 18.68 -5.76 14.96
C LEU A 164 18.79 -4.80 13.75
N GLN A 165 17.68 -4.46 13.10
CA GLN A 165 17.66 -3.64 11.90
C GLN A 165 17.76 -2.14 12.23
N ARG A 166 18.69 -1.44 11.57
CA ARG A 166 18.88 0.02 11.76
C ARG A 166 18.28 0.83 10.61
N GLY A 167 17.18 1.51 10.90
CA GLY A 167 16.46 2.35 9.95
C GLY A 167 15.82 1.52 8.84
N ALA A 168 15.97 1.96 7.59
CA ALA A 168 15.41 1.31 6.41
C ALA A 168 16.32 0.23 5.79
N ARG A 169 17.50 0.00 6.35
CA ARG A 169 18.50 -0.92 5.81
C ARG A 169 18.17 -2.34 6.23
N LEU A 170 17.65 -3.12 5.29
CA LEU A 170 17.47 -4.56 5.46
C LEU A 170 18.81 -5.24 5.71
N LEU A 171 18.82 -6.30 6.53
CA LEU A 171 20.06 -6.99 6.91
C LEU A 171 20.51 -7.94 5.79
N CYS A 172 19.55 -8.61 5.17
CA CYS A 172 19.80 -9.60 4.13
C CYS A 172 19.05 -9.28 2.84
N VAL A 173 19.56 -9.76 1.70
CA VAL A 173 18.84 -9.69 0.41
C VAL A 173 17.56 -10.52 0.45
N SER A 174 17.55 -11.62 1.22
CA SER A 174 16.35 -12.42 1.46
C SER A 174 15.22 -11.59 2.06
N ASP A 175 15.52 -10.66 2.98
CA ASP A 175 14.53 -9.81 3.63
C ASP A 175 13.80 -8.93 2.61
N LEU A 176 14.46 -8.54 1.52
CA LEU A 176 13.85 -7.76 0.45
C LEU A 176 12.80 -8.60 -0.29
N LEU A 177 13.09 -9.88 -0.54
CA LEU A 177 12.15 -10.80 -1.17
C LEU A 177 10.98 -11.12 -0.24
N LEU A 178 11.26 -11.38 1.04
CA LEU A 178 10.24 -11.62 2.07
C LEU A 178 9.30 -10.41 2.23
N LEU A 179 9.86 -9.20 2.30
CA LEU A 179 9.11 -7.94 2.32
C LEU A 179 8.18 -7.83 1.12
N GLY A 180 8.71 -8.11 -0.07
CA GLY A 180 7.95 -8.08 -1.32
C GLY A 180 6.78 -9.04 -1.33
N SER A 181 7.05 -10.32 -1.11
CA SER A 181 6.05 -11.39 -1.11
C SER A 181 4.93 -11.12 -0.10
N ALA A 182 5.29 -10.75 1.13
CA ALA A 182 4.30 -10.44 2.16
C ALA A 182 3.50 -9.18 1.85
N THR A 183 4.12 -8.13 1.30
CA THR A 183 3.40 -6.91 0.89
C THR A 183 2.40 -7.20 -0.23
N ILE A 184 2.77 -8.05 -1.21
CA ILE A 184 1.88 -8.47 -2.29
C ILE A 184 0.68 -9.24 -1.74
N GLY A 185 0.92 -10.26 -0.91
CA GLY A 185 -0.13 -11.08 -0.31
C GLY A 185 -1.09 -10.26 0.56
N GLU A 186 -0.56 -9.40 1.43
CA GLU A 186 -1.34 -8.53 2.31
C GLU A 186 -2.17 -7.51 1.52
N ALA A 187 -1.60 -6.91 0.49
CA ALA A 187 -2.33 -5.96 -0.37
C ALA A 187 -3.49 -6.64 -1.10
N ARG A 188 -3.29 -7.87 -1.62
CA ARG A 188 -4.34 -8.65 -2.27
C ARG A 188 -5.46 -9.01 -1.30
N SER A 189 -5.12 -9.45 -0.09
CA SER A 189 -6.11 -9.72 0.96
C SER A 189 -6.89 -8.48 1.38
N LEU A 190 -6.24 -7.32 1.47
CA LEU A 190 -6.91 -6.05 1.78
C LEU A 190 -7.87 -5.61 0.67
N LEU A 191 -7.47 -5.76 -0.60
CA LEU A 191 -8.38 -5.49 -1.73
C LEU A 191 -9.60 -6.40 -1.71
N HIS A 192 -9.39 -7.69 -1.43
CA HIS A 192 -10.50 -8.62 -1.29
C HIS A 192 -11.42 -8.26 -0.13
N TRP A 193 -10.86 -7.91 1.04
CA TRP A 193 -11.63 -7.45 2.20
C TRP A 193 -12.41 -6.17 1.91
N LEU A 194 -11.84 -5.23 1.15
CA LEU A 194 -12.54 -4.00 0.74
C LEU A 194 -13.74 -4.28 -0.19
N ASP A 195 -13.63 -5.32 -1.02
CA ASP A 195 -14.70 -5.78 -1.91
C ASP A 195 -15.78 -6.55 -1.14
N SER A 196 -15.38 -7.59 -0.39
CA SER A 196 -16.30 -8.54 0.23
C SER A 196 -16.96 -8.00 1.50
N GLU A 197 -16.20 -7.35 2.38
CA GLU A 197 -16.67 -6.94 3.71
C GLU A 197 -17.12 -5.48 3.75
N GLU A 198 -16.35 -4.57 3.15
CA GLU A 198 -16.72 -3.15 3.13
C GLU A 198 -17.66 -2.81 1.96
N GLY A 199 -17.66 -3.59 0.87
CA GLY A 199 -18.52 -3.37 -0.29
C GLY A 199 -18.13 -2.13 -1.11
N ILE A 200 -16.82 -1.85 -1.24
CA ILE A 200 -16.31 -0.69 -1.99
C ILE A 200 -16.32 -0.97 -3.49
N GLY A 201 -17.06 -0.16 -4.24
CA GLY A 201 -17.28 -0.41 -5.67
C GLY A 201 -16.07 -0.16 -6.59
N LYS A 202 -15.12 0.70 -6.19
CA LYS A 202 -13.91 1.01 -6.99
C LYS A 202 -12.67 1.00 -6.12
N MET A 203 -11.67 0.23 -6.50
CA MET A 203 -10.42 0.13 -5.75
C MET A 203 -9.21 0.35 -6.67
N GLY A 204 -8.16 0.94 -6.09
CA GLY A 204 -6.87 1.11 -6.72
C GLY A 204 -5.74 0.87 -5.73
N VAL A 205 -4.54 0.64 -6.25
CA VAL A 205 -3.32 0.52 -5.44
C VAL A 205 -2.32 1.57 -5.89
N CYS A 206 -1.67 2.24 -4.94
CA CYS A 206 -0.67 3.25 -5.16
C CYS A 206 0.62 2.87 -4.41
N GLY A 207 1.78 3.09 -5.02
CA GLY A 207 3.08 2.80 -4.43
C GLY A 207 4.07 3.94 -4.70
N LEU A 208 4.95 4.22 -3.73
CA LEU A 208 6.03 5.20 -3.87
C LEU A 208 7.39 4.48 -3.95
N SER A 209 8.24 4.87 -4.92
CA SER A 209 9.61 4.35 -5.09
C SER A 209 9.71 2.81 -5.15
N MET A 210 10.37 2.11 -4.21
CA MET A 210 10.41 0.64 -4.12
C MET A 210 9.01 0.02 -3.99
N GLY A 211 8.07 0.75 -3.39
CA GLY A 211 6.65 0.39 -3.41
C GLY A 211 6.08 0.33 -4.82
N LYS A 212 6.68 0.99 -5.83
CA LYS A 212 6.32 0.85 -7.25
C LYS A 212 6.82 -0.47 -7.83
N THR A 213 7.96 -1.00 -7.40
CA THR A 213 8.46 -2.31 -7.84
C THR A 213 7.59 -3.45 -7.29
N PHE A 214 7.21 -3.36 -6.01
CA PHE A 214 6.28 -4.32 -5.43
C PHE A 214 4.85 -4.12 -5.91
N LEU A 215 4.41 -2.88 -6.16
CA LEU A 215 3.17 -2.60 -6.87
C LEU A 215 3.16 -3.26 -8.23
N PHE A 216 4.24 -3.16 -9.01
CA PHE A 216 4.34 -3.77 -10.34
C PHE A 216 4.20 -5.30 -10.28
N LEU A 217 4.82 -5.97 -9.30
CA LEU A 217 4.64 -7.41 -9.08
C LEU A 217 3.23 -7.76 -8.58
N SER A 218 2.66 -6.99 -7.64
CA SER A 218 1.28 -7.17 -7.17
C SER A 218 0.27 -7.02 -8.30
N PHE A 219 0.49 -6.04 -9.18
CA PHE A 219 -0.42 -5.72 -10.28
C PHE A 219 -0.43 -6.83 -11.34
N LEU A 220 0.75 -7.39 -11.63
CA LEU A 220 0.92 -8.56 -12.49
C LEU A 220 0.07 -9.76 -12.05
N MET A 221 -0.04 -9.99 -10.74
CA MET A 221 -0.88 -11.05 -10.17
C MET A 221 -2.37 -10.66 -10.07
N VAL A 222 -2.70 -9.39 -9.85
CA VAL A 222 -4.09 -8.89 -9.76
C VAL A 222 -4.76 -8.83 -11.15
N MET A 223 -4.02 -8.59 -12.23
CA MET A 223 -4.56 -8.68 -13.60
C MET A 223 -5.02 -10.10 -13.96
N SER A 224 -4.54 -11.13 -13.26
CA SER A 224 -5.03 -12.50 -13.41
C SER A 224 -6.37 -12.76 -12.70
N TYR A 225 -6.92 -11.78 -11.97
CA TYR A 225 -8.15 -11.89 -11.18
C TYR A 225 -9.37 -11.24 -11.85
N ARG A 226 -9.22 -10.60 -13.01
CA ARG A 226 -10.33 -10.02 -13.78
C ARG A 226 -10.56 -10.74 -15.10
#